data_AF-R1CRL9-F1
#
_entry.id   AF-R1CRL9-F1
#
_cell.length_a   1.000
_cell.length_b   1.000
_cell.length_c   1.000
_cell.angle_alpha   90.00
_cell.angle_beta   90.00
_cell.angle_gamma   90.00
#
_symmetry.space_group_name_H-M   'P 1'
#
loop_
_entity.id
_entity.type
_entity.pdbx_description
1 polymer ?
#
loop_
_entity_poly.entity_id
_entity_poly.type
_entity_poly.pdbx_seq_one_letter_code
_entity_poly.pdbx_strand_id
1 'polypeptide(L)'
;MVVPASTPSAPPSNAAPPPGSETLEVGGWQVVVTDGHAVLPEGMTHLPDGAFLNRISLVSVAFPRSLVSIGEGAFAFCSSLVSIDLPASLTSIGDSAFQDCSALTTAAFPAGLTSIGSHAFASCSALSSVTLPAGLTSIGNLAFHGCSALASVTFPAGLTSIRMHAFWGCSALVSVNFPASLTSISDHAFFRCSSLAHVTFPAGLTSIGIYAFNGCPSLARVTVPDTATIGDEAFDSETTVLRLRPASMRDLQRWYEAVDGALAYKRCRPLLYGWLERAQTRLGSYGPDGAARQRDREEFEGDFAHLALHAD
;
A
#
# COMPACT_ATOMS: atom_id res chain seq x y z
N MET A 1 37.60 -25.59 -24.42
CA MET A 1 37.46 -24.40 -25.28
C MET A 1 36.21 -23.67 -24.84
N VAL A 2 36.36 -22.58 -24.11
CA VAL A 2 35.25 -21.71 -23.69
C VAL A 2 35.02 -20.75 -24.86
N VAL A 3 33.84 -20.85 -25.48
CA VAL A 3 33.39 -19.90 -26.50
C VAL A 3 33.07 -18.59 -25.76
N PRO A 4 33.65 -17.43 -26.12
CA PRO A 4 33.32 -16.19 -25.44
C PRO A 4 31.88 -15.80 -25.75
N ALA A 5 31.15 -15.37 -24.72
CA ALA A 5 29.81 -14.82 -24.84
C ALA A 5 29.86 -13.60 -25.77
N SER A 6 29.20 -13.71 -26.92
CA SER A 6 28.94 -12.61 -27.83
C SER A 6 28.14 -11.53 -27.10
N THR A 7 28.65 -10.30 -27.09
CA THR A 7 27.90 -9.10 -26.70
C THR A 7 26.58 -9.05 -27.47
N PRO A 8 25.43 -8.78 -26.84
CA PRO A 8 24.18 -8.59 -27.58
C PRO A 8 24.34 -7.36 -28.46
N SER A 9 24.44 -7.60 -29.77
CA SER A 9 24.44 -6.58 -30.80
C SER A 9 23.11 -5.84 -30.78
N ALA A 10 23.16 -4.51 -30.79
CA ALA A 10 22.00 -3.66 -31.05
C ALA A 10 21.23 -4.15 -32.30
N PRO A 11 19.89 -4.06 -32.33
CA PRO A 11 19.11 -4.47 -33.49
C PRO A 11 19.51 -3.67 -34.74
N PRO A 12 19.33 -4.22 -35.95
CA PRO A 12 19.77 -3.58 -37.18
C PRO A 12 19.05 -2.24 -37.39
N SER A 13 19.83 -1.17 -37.51
CA SER A 13 19.37 0.23 -37.55
C SER A 13 18.65 0.66 -38.85
N ASN A 14 18.02 -0.25 -39.58
CA ASN A 14 17.59 0.03 -40.97
C ASN A 14 16.22 -0.55 -41.40
N ALA A 15 15.39 -1.05 -40.47
CA ALA A 15 13.99 -1.26 -40.79
C ALA A 15 13.26 0.09 -40.73
N ALA A 16 12.63 0.52 -41.84
CA ALA A 16 11.79 1.71 -41.84
C ALA A 16 10.70 1.57 -40.75
N PRO A 17 10.49 2.58 -39.90
CA PRO A 17 9.46 2.53 -38.86
C PRO A 17 8.10 2.23 -39.51
N PRO A 18 7.22 1.42 -38.89
CA PRO A 18 5.88 1.19 -39.41
C PRO A 18 5.14 2.52 -39.64
N PRO A 19 4.24 2.62 -40.65
CA PRO A 19 3.52 3.87 -40.95
C PRO A 19 2.75 4.35 -39.71
N GLY A 20 2.94 5.62 -39.32
CA GLY A 20 2.33 6.18 -38.11
C GLY A 20 3.15 6.00 -36.82
N SER A 21 4.31 5.35 -36.89
CA SER A 21 5.26 5.31 -35.78
C SER A 21 6.27 6.45 -35.81
N GLU A 22 6.70 6.85 -34.63
CA GLU A 22 7.81 7.76 -34.41
C GLU A 22 8.97 7.00 -33.76
N THR A 23 10.20 7.45 -34.00
CA THR A 23 11.39 6.88 -33.36
C THR A 23 12.02 7.94 -32.47
N LEU A 24 12.28 7.57 -31.22
CA LEU A 24 12.87 8.42 -30.20
C LEU A 24 14.26 7.92 -29.86
N GLU A 25 15.16 8.87 -29.62
CA GLU A 25 16.48 8.59 -29.05
C GLU A 25 16.39 8.65 -27.53
N VAL A 26 16.55 7.51 -26.87
CA VAL A 26 16.48 7.38 -25.42
C VAL A 26 17.75 6.73 -24.93
N GLY A 27 18.66 7.51 -24.34
CA GLY A 27 19.89 6.98 -23.75
C GLY A 27 20.80 6.27 -24.76
N GLY A 28 20.81 6.72 -26.02
CA GLY A 28 21.56 6.10 -27.11
C GLY A 28 20.87 4.89 -27.76
N TRP A 29 19.61 4.64 -27.41
CA TRP A 29 18.77 3.61 -28.02
C TRP A 29 17.68 4.23 -28.88
N GLN A 30 17.40 3.59 -30.02
CA GLN A 30 16.23 3.88 -30.83
C GLN A 30 15.01 3.18 -30.22
N VAL A 31 14.05 3.96 -29.73
CA VAL A 31 12.77 3.47 -29.22
C VAL A 31 11.70 3.79 -30.25
N VAL A 32 10.98 2.77 -30.72
CA VAL A 32 9.84 2.96 -31.62
C VAL A 32 8.58 3.15 -30.77
N VAL A 33 7.84 4.21 -31.06
CA VAL A 33 6.51 4.48 -30.49
C VAL A 33 5.49 4.42 -31.61
N THR A 34 4.51 3.54 -31.51
CA THR A 34 3.44 3.38 -32.50
C THR A 34 2.09 3.53 -31.81
N ASP A 35 1.25 4.44 -32.28
CA ASP A 35 -0.09 4.69 -31.70
C ASP A 35 -0.09 4.90 -30.16
N GLY A 36 0.95 5.55 -29.63
CA GLY A 36 1.11 5.78 -28.19
C GLY A 36 1.68 4.59 -27.40
N HIS A 37 2.13 3.53 -28.07
CA HIS A 37 2.77 2.37 -27.44
C HIS A 37 4.27 2.38 -27.68
N ALA A 38 5.07 2.55 -26.63
CA ALA A 38 6.53 2.49 -26.71
C ALA A 38 7.05 1.07 -26.45
N VAL A 39 8.00 0.61 -27.26
CA VAL A 39 8.72 -0.66 -27.04
C VAL A 39 10.19 -0.37 -26.76
N LEU A 40 10.61 -0.60 -25.52
CA LEU A 40 11.99 -0.38 -25.10
C LEU A 40 12.90 -1.53 -25.55
N PRO A 41 14.11 -1.27 -26.07
CA PRO A 41 14.99 -2.32 -26.57
C PRO A 41 15.48 -3.30 -25.50
N GLU A 42 15.57 -4.58 -25.89
CA GLU A 42 16.19 -5.62 -25.08
C GLU A 42 17.67 -5.29 -24.79
N GLY A 43 18.11 -5.56 -23.56
CA GLY A 43 19.45 -5.21 -23.09
C GLY A 43 19.55 -3.81 -22.47
N MET A 44 18.52 -2.96 -22.60
CA MET A 44 18.46 -1.72 -21.84
C MET A 44 18.32 -2.04 -20.35
N THR A 45 19.31 -1.64 -19.55
CA THR A 45 19.33 -1.86 -18.09
C THR A 45 18.91 -0.64 -17.29
N HIS A 46 18.97 0.56 -17.90
CA HIS A 46 18.59 1.80 -17.26
C HIS A 46 17.82 2.67 -18.26
N LEU A 47 16.61 3.10 -17.89
CA LEU A 47 15.88 4.13 -18.60
C LEU A 47 16.34 5.52 -18.08
N PRO A 48 16.90 6.39 -18.93
CA PRO A 48 17.47 7.67 -18.48
C PRO A 48 16.41 8.65 -17.99
N ASP A 49 16.89 9.69 -17.31
CA ASP A 49 16.05 10.77 -16.79
C ASP A 49 15.30 11.48 -17.92
N GLY A 50 14.03 11.79 -17.67
CA GLY A 50 13.17 12.51 -18.61
C GLY A 50 12.90 11.82 -19.95
N ALA A 51 13.18 10.50 -20.08
CA ALA A 51 13.11 9.76 -21.35
C ALA A 51 11.82 9.98 -22.16
N PHE A 52 10.67 10.01 -21.49
CA PHE A 52 9.35 10.25 -22.03
C PHE A 52 8.63 11.41 -21.34
N LEU A 53 9.39 12.39 -20.82
CA LEU A 53 8.82 13.57 -20.17
C LEU A 53 7.78 14.26 -21.07
N ASN A 54 6.59 14.53 -20.52
CA ASN A 54 5.48 15.23 -21.17
C ASN A 54 4.97 14.58 -22.47
N ARG A 55 5.13 13.26 -22.61
CA ARG A 55 4.58 12.50 -23.74
C ARG A 55 3.11 12.17 -23.47
N ILE A 56 2.27 13.20 -23.57
CA ILE A 56 0.84 13.13 -23.24
C ILE A 56 0.04 12.12 -24.07
N SER A 57 0.55 11.68 -25.22
CA SER A 57 -0.06 10.66 -26.09
C SER A 57 0.41 9.24 -25.79
N LEU A 58 1.36 9.04 -24.87
CA LEU A 58 1.87 7.73 -24.51
C LEU A 58 0.84 6.98 -23.65
N VAL A 59 0.40 5.82 -24.14
CA VAL A 59 -0.66 4.98 -23.54
C VAL A 59 -0.07 3.80 -22.79
N SER A 60 1.00 3.18 -23.31
CA SER A 60 1.69 2.07 -22.65
C SER A 60 3.16 1.98 -23.02
N VAL A 61 3.91 1.25 -22.20
CA VAL A 61 5.34 0.99 -22.39
C VAL A 61 5.61 -0.48 -22.16
N ALA A 62 6.21 -1.14 -23.16
CA ALA A 62 6.74 -2.48 -23.01
C ALA A 62 8.18 -2.38 -22.51
N PHE A 63 8.39 -2.75 -21.24
CA PHE A 63 9.71 -2.73 -20.61
C PHE A 63 10.49 -4.02 -20.94
N PRO A 64 11.82 -3.94 -21.16
CA PRO A 64 12.63 -5.11 -21.40
C PRO A 64 12.90 -5.83 -20.08
N ARG A 65 13.11 -7.15 -20.14
CA ARG A 65 13.36 -7.97 -18.93
C ARG A 65 14.69 -7.67 -18.24
N SER A 66 15.57 -6.92 -18.91
CA SER A 66 16.88 -6.49 -18.39
C SER A 66 16.81 -5.19 -17.60
N LEU A 67 15.68 -4.48 -17.57
CA LEU A 67 15.62 -3.16 -16.96
C LEU A 67 15.75 -3.23 -15.44
N VAL A 68 16.74 -2.52 -14.90
CA VAL A 68 17.09 -2.48 -13.48
C VAL A 68 16.64 -1.18 -12.84
N SER A 69 16.66 -0.06 -13.58
CA SER A 69 16.30 1.26 -13.03
C SER A 69 15.53 2.15 -14.01
N ILE A 70 14.60 2.92 -13.46
CA ILE A 70 13.89 4.02 -14.13
C ILE A 70 14.42 5.34 -13.57
N GLY A 71 14.87 6.24 -14.45
CA GLY A 71 15.44 7.54 -14.10
C GLY A 71 14.42 8.56 -13.58
N GLU A 72 14.95 9.70 -13.14
CA GLU A 72 14.16 10.83 -12.66
C GLU A 72 13.24 11.38 -13.75
N GLY A 73 11.97 11.57 -13.44
CA GLY A 73 11.00 12.15 -14.36
C GLY A 73 10.79 11.38 -15.68
N ALA A 74 11.22 10.11 -15.75
CA ALA A 74 11.28 9.36 -17.01
C ALA A 74 9.93 9.27 -17.74
N PHE A 75 8.81 9.28 -17.03
CA PHE A 75 7.44 9.32 -17.55
C PHE A 75 6.62 10.47 -16.96
N ALA A 76 7.25 11.48 -16.37
CA ALA A 76 6.51 12.59 -15.78
C ALA A 76 5.61 13.28 -16.83
N PHE A 77 4.39 13.65 -16.43
CA PHE A 77 3.35 14.25 -17.26
C PHE A 77 2.88 13.39 -18.45
N CYS A 78 3.09 12.07 -18.44
CA CYS A 78 2.48 11.14 -19.40
C CYS A 78 1.01 10.89 -19.04
N SER A 79 0.15 11.89 -19.25
CA SER A 79 -1.24 11.89 -18.76
C SER A 79 -2.15 10.81 -19.36
N SER A 80 -1.80 10.21 -20.50
CA SER A 80 -2.54 9.11 -21.13
C SER A 80 -2.02 7.71 -20.75
N LEU A 81 -0.97 7.60 -19.93
CA LEU A 81 -0.36 6.31 -19.58
C LEU A 81 -1.29 5.55 -18.64
N VAL A 82 -1.91 4.46 -19.11
CA VAL A 82 -2.99 3.77 -18.37
C VAL A 82 -2.47 2.67 -17.44
N SER A 83 -1.40 1.99 -17.85
CA SER A 83 -0.84 0.85 -17.13
C SER A 83 0.67 0.74 -17.35
N ILE A 84 1.36 0.23 -16.34
CA ILE A 84 2.80 -0.07 -16.37
C ILE A 84 3.00 -1.51 -15.90
N ASP A 85 3.65 -2.32 -16.73
CA ASP A 85 4.06 -3.68 -16.36
C ASP A 85 5.56 -3.68 -16.06
N LEU A 86 5.89 -3.47 -14.79
CA LEU A 86 7.27 -3.30 -14.36
C LEU A 86 8.00 -4.66 -14.34
N PRO A 87 9.20 -4.78 -14.96
CA PRO A 87 9.88 -6.06 -15.06
C PRO A 87 10.42 -6.51 -13.70
N ALA A 88 10.48 -7.83 -13.49
CA ALA A 88 10.91 -8.43 -12.22
C ALA A 88 12.35 -8.06 -11.78
N SER A 89 13.20 -7.64 -12.74
CA SER A 89 14.57 -7.18 -12.52
C SER A 89 14.67 -5.75 -11.96
N LEU A 90 13.58 -4.98 -11.96
CA LEU A 90 13.60 -3.57 -11.57
C LEU A 90 13.83 -3.43 -10.07
N THR A 91 14.89 -2.70 -9.69
CA THR A 91 15.27 -2.46 -8.30
C THR A 91 14.99 -1.03 -7.84
N SER A 92 14.91 -0.05 -8.75
CA SER A 92 14.71 1.36 -8.36
C SER A 92 13.87 2.16 -9.35
N ILE A 93 12.99 3.01 -8.80
CA ILE A 93 12.24 4.05 -9.52
C ILE A 93 12.72 5.40 -9.02
N GLY A 94 13.16 6.27 -9.94
CA GLY A 94 13.69 7.60 -9.65
C GLY A 94 12.63 8.59 -9.19
N ASP A 95 13.10 9.79 -8.79
CA ASP A 95 12.25 10.87 -8.35
C ASP A 95 11.33 11.33 -9.49
N SER A 96 10.07 11.68 -9.20
CA SER A 96 9.06 12.10 -10.17
C SER A 96 8.82 11.15 -11.37
N ALA A 97 9.31 9.91 -11.33
CA ALA A 97 9.35 9.02 -12.50
C ALA A 97 8.01 8.86 -13.22
N PHE A 98 6.88 8.80 -12.50
CA PHE A 98 5.51 8.73 -13.02
C PHE A 98 4.64 9.88 -12.51
N GLN A 99 5.24 11.02 -12.16
CA GLN A 99 4.49 12.19 -11.72
C GLN A 99 3.44 12.60 -12.77
N ASP A 100 2.24 12.97 -12.34
CA ASP A 100 1.15 13.46 -13.20
C ASP A 100 0.75 12.49 -14.34
N CYS A 101 0.99 11.18 -14.17
CA CYS A 101 0.40 10.12 -15.00
C CYS A 101 -1.07 9.90 -14.59
N SER A 102 -1.93 10.89 -14.87
CA SER A 102 -3.29 10.96 -14.34
C SER A 102 -4.23 9.83 -14.78
N ALA A 103 -3.97 9.17 -15.92
CA ALA A 103 -4.70 7.98 -16.37
C ALA A 103 -4.20 6.65 -15.77
N LEU A 104 -3.10 6.65 -15.01
CA LEU A 104 -2.49 5.43 -14.49
C LEU A 104 -3.40 4.82 -13.41
N THR A 105 -3.99 3.66 -13.71
CA THR A 105 -5.02 3.05 -12.84
C THR A 105 -4.45 2.08 -11.81
N THR A 106 -3.34 1.43 -12.14
CA THR A 106 -2.68 0.40 -11.35
C THR A 106 -1.16 0.51 -11.48
N ALA A 107 -0.45 0.19 -10.40
CA ALA A 107 0.99 0.06 -10.37
C ALA A 107 1.35 -1.25 -9.66
N ALA A 108 1.71 -2.27 -10.44
CA ALA A 108 2.18 -3.55 -9.91
C ALA A 108 3.70 -3.47 -9.72
N PHE A 109 4.15 -3.47 -8.46
CA PHE A 109 5.56 -3.37 -8.14
C PHE A 109 6.23 -4.75 -8.06
N PRO A 110 7.41 -4.93 -8.67
CA PRO A 110 8.12 -6.19 -8.62
C PRO A 110 8.72 -6.43 -7.23
N ALA A 111 8.83 -7.70 -6.84
CA ALA A 111 9.28 -8.08 -5.49
C ALA A 111 10.71 -7.61 -5.17
N GLY A 112 11.56 -7.44 -6.19
CA GLY A 112 12.95 -6.97 -6.06
C GLY A 112 13.11 -5.45 -5.97
N LEU A 113 12.02 -4.67 -6.05
CA LEU A 113 12.09 -3.22 -5.96
C LEU A 113 12.43 -2.78 -4.52
N THR A 114 13.52 -2.05 -4.36
CA THR A 114 14.06 -1.61 -3.07
C THR A 114 13.96 -0.10 -2.85
N SER A 115 13.66 0.68 -3.90
CA SER A 115 13.57 2.14 -3.80
C SER A 115 12.47 2.72 -4.71
N ILE A 116 11.67 3.62 -4.13
CA ILE A 116 10.74 4.51 -4.82
C ILE A 116 11.12 5.96 -4.47
N GLY A 117 11.45 6.75 -5.49
CA GLY A 117 11.87 8.14 -5.36
C GLY A 117 10.80 9.09 -4.82
N SER A 118 11.21 10.31 -4.50
CA SER A 118 10.30 11.39 -4.11
C SER A 118 9.39 11.75 -5.28
N HIS A 119 8.11 12.03 -5.04
CA HIS A 119 7.12 12.36 -6.08
C HIS A 119 6.90 11.27 -7.16
N ALA A 120 7.44 10.06 -7.00
CA ALA A 120 7.48 9.06 -8.06
C ALA A 120 6.11 8.75 -8.68
N PHE A 121 5.02 8.78 -7.90
CA PHE A 121 3.64 8.60 -8.36
C PHE A 121 2.75 9.77 -7.92
N ALA A 122 3.32 10.97 -7.74
CA ALA A 122 2.54 12.15 -7.38
C ALA A 122 1.51 12.47 -8.48
N SER A 123 0.29 12.83 -8.09
CA SER A 123 -0.83 13.23 -8.95
C SER A 123 -1.29 12.15 -9.94
N CYS A 124 -1.01 10.88 -9.70
CA CYS A 124 -1.63 9.75 -10.40
C CYS A 124 -3.09 9.58 -9.95
N SER A 125 -3.97 10.49 -10.36
CA SER A 125 -5.32 10.64 -9.81
C SER A 125 -6.25 9.45 -10.06
N ALA A 126 -6.00 8.63 -11.09
CA ALA A 126 -6.74 7.39 -11.35
C ALA A 126 -6.18 6.15 -10.60
N LEU A 127 -5.04 6.27 -9.91
CA LEU A 127 -4.39 5.13 -9.26
C LEU A 127 -5.24 4.64 -8.09
N SER A 128 -5.83 3.46 -8.24
CA SER A 128 -6.89 2.98 -7.35
C SER A 128 -6.39 2.09 -6.20
N SER A 129 -5.28 1.38 -6.42
CA SER A 129 -4.68 0.49 -5.43
C SER A 129 -3.17 0.40 -5.62
N VAL A 130 -2.48 0.23 -4.51
CA VAL A 130 -1.02 0.07 -4.46
C VAL A 130 -0.65 -1.08 -3.54
N THR A 131 0.12 -2.03 -4.05
CA THR A 131 0.74 -3.10 -3.25
C THR A 131 2.23 -2.89 -3.21
N LEU A 132 2.74 -2.39 -2.09
CA LEU A 132 4.16 -2.08 -1.96
C LEU A 132 4.98 -3.37 -1.76
N PRO A 133 6.14 -3.49 -2.43
CA PRO A 133 6.98 -4.68 -2.39
C PRO A 133 7.69 -4.84 -1.04
N ALA A 134 7.89 -6.10 -0.64
CA ALA A 134 8.40 -6.46 0.68
C ALA A 134 9.79 -5.86 1.03
N GLY A 135 10.60 -5.55 0.01
CA GLY A 135 11.94 -4.98 0.19
C GLY A 135 11.98 -3.49 0.52
N LEU A 136 10.86 -2.75 0.44
CA LEU A 136 10.85 -1.32 0.75
C LEU A 136 10.90 -1.07 2.25
N THR A 137 11.89 -0.29 2.68
CA THR A 137 12.03 0.15 4.08
C THR A 137 11.45 1.53 4.34
N SER A 138 11.26 2.36 3.30
CA SER A 138 10.68 3.70 3.41
C SER A 138 9.92 4.10 2.15
N ILE A 139 8.94 4.99 2.30
CA ILE A 139 8.23 5.65 1.20
C ILE A 139 8.76 7.08 1.05
N GLY A 140 9.11 7.49 -0.18
CA GLY A 140 9.67 8.80 -0.49
C GLY A 140 8.75 9.98 -0.15
N ASN A 141 9.32 11.20 -0.10
CA ASN A 141 8.52 12.42 0.08
C ASN A 141 7.54 12.56 -1.09
N LEU A 142 6.27 12.88 -0.80
CA LEU A 142 5.22 13.06 -1.81
C LEU A 142 5.02 11.86 -2.76
N ALA A 143 5.50 10.66 -2.43
CA ALA A 143 5.55 9.53 -3.37
C ALA A 143 4.19 9.19 -4.02
N PHE A 144 3.09 9.31 -3.28
CA PHE A 144 1.70 9.11 -3.74
C PHE A 144 0.82 10.35 -3.46
N HIS A 145 1.42 11.53 -3.35
CA HIS A 145 0.70 12.79 -3.13
C HIS A 145 -0.37 12.99 -4.22
N GLY A 146 -1.61 13.25 -3.87
CA GLY A 146 -2.68 13.57 -4.83
C GLY A 146 -3.23 12.38 -5.61
N CYS A 147 -2.95 11.13 -5.21
CA CYS A 147 -3.60 9.94 -5.76
C CYS A 147 -5.05 9.84 -5.26
N SER A 148 -5.94 10.69 -5.75
CA SER A 148 -7.29 10.89 -5.19
C SER A 148 -8.20 9.67 -5.28
N ALA A 149 -7.99 8.77 -6.25
CA ALA A 149 -8.71 7.50 -6.37
C ALA A 149 -8.11 6.34 -5.55
N LEU A 150 -6.99 6.54 -4.85
CA LEU A 150 -6.29 5.48 -4.12
C LEU A 150 -7.12 5.03 -2.93
N ALA A 151 -7.81 3.90 -3.09
CA ALA A 151 -8.74 3.37 -2.10
C ALA A 151 -8.08 2.38 -1.13
N SER A 152 -6.98 1.75 -1.52
CA SER A 152 -6.27 0.76 -0.72
C SER A 152 -4.76 0.80 -0.93
N VAL A 153 -4.02 0.66 0.17
CA VAL A 153 -2.56 0.56 0.17
C VAL A 153 -2.17 -0.61 1.07
N THR A 154 -1.39 -1.54 0.51
CA THR A 154 -0.77 -2.62 1.28
C THR A 154 0.70 -2.27 1.54
N PHE A 155 1.05 -2.11 2.82
CA PHE A 155 2.40 -1.77 3.26
C PHE A 155 3.25 -3.02 3.48
N PRO A 156 4.58 -2.97 3.23
CA PRO A 156 5.46 -4.09 3.44
C PRO A 156 5.80 -4.25 4.92
N ALA A 157 5.98 -5.49 5.37
CA ALA A 157 6.22 -5.81 6.78
C ALA A 157 7.51 -5.20 7.38
N GLY A 158 8.44 -4.74 6.53
CA GLY A 158 9.69 -4.09 6.93
C GLY A 158 9.69 -2.56 6.85
N LEU A 159 8.55 -1.93 6.55
CA LEU A 159 8.47 -0.47 6.46
C LEU A 159 8.71 0.17 7.82
N THR A 160 9.68 1.08 7.91
CA THR A 160 10.04 1.75 9.17
C THR A 160 9.56 3.20 9.23
N SER A 161 9.40 3.85 8.07
CA SER A 161 9.04 5.27 8.01
C SER A 161 8.18 5.62 6.79
N ILE A 162 7.22 6.52 7.02
CA ILE A 162 6.42 7.19 5.97
C ILE A 162 6.80 8.66 5.97
N ARG A 163 7.35 9.15 4.85
CA ARG A 163 7.90 10.50 4.73
C ARG A 163 6.84 11.58 4.49
N MET A 164 7.31 12.82 4.46
CA MET A 164 6.49 14.03 4.38
C MET A 164 5.53 13.95 3.18
N HIS A 165 4.24 14.23 3.42
CA HIS A 165 3.20 14.31 2.37
C HIS A 165 3.00 13.04 1.52
N ALA A 166 3.52 11.88 1.95
CA ALA A 166 3.58 10.67 1.12
C ALA A 166 2.23 10.24 0.51
N PHE A 167 1.13 10.42 1.23
CA PHE A 167 -0.25 10.11 0.83
C PHE A 167 -1.19 11.32 0.96
N TRP A 168 -0.66 12.55 0.97
CA TRP A 168 -1.48 13.76 1.04
C TRP A 168 -2.57 13.72 -0.03
N GLY A 169 -3.82 13.98 0.33
CA GLY A 169 -4.93 14.11 -0.61
C GLY A 169 -5.37 12.80 -1.26
N CYS A 170 -5.02 11.64 -0.70
CA CYS A 170 -5.58 10.34 -1.10
C CYS A 170 -7.03 10.24 -0.60
N SER A 171 -7.93 11.03 -1.19
CA SER A 171 -9.30 11.23 -0.70
C SER A 171 -10.18 9.98 -0.69
N ALA A 172 -9.88 8.97 -1.50
CA ALA A 172 -10.60 7.69 -1.54
C ALA A 172 -10.10 6.66 -0.53
N LEU A 173 -8.98 6.89 0.16
CA LEU A 173 -8.37 5.92 1.05
C LEU A 173 -9.26 5.72 2.29
N VAL A 174 -9.83 4.53 2.46
CA VAL A 174 -10.82 4.26 3.53
C VAL A 174 -10.18 3.72 4.81
N SER A 175 -9.18 2.85 4.65
CA SER A 175 -8.56 2.14 5.76
C SER A 175 -7.07 1.94 5.55
N VAL A 176 -6.30 2.08 6.62
CA VAL A 176 -4.86 1.86 6.63
C VAL A 176 -4.49 0.93 7.79
N ASN A 177 -3.78 -0.16 7.45
CA ASN A 177 -3.16 -1.05 8.42
C ASN A 177 -1.64 -0.93 8.32
N PHE A 178 -1.01 -0.38 9.35
CA PHE A 178 0.44 -0.19 9.37
C PHE A 178 1.17 -1.45 9.86
N PRO A 179 2.36 -1.76 9.30
CA PRO A 179 3.15 -2.90 9.74
C PRO A 179 3.73 -2.64 11.14
N ALA A 180 3.97 -3.72 11.89
CA ALA A 180 4.50 -3.66 13.25
C ALA A 180 5.89 -2.98 13.34
N SER A 181 6.63 -2.93 12.23
CA SER A 181 7.96 -2.29 12.12
C SER A 181 7.92 -0.77 11.99
N LEU A 182 6.75 -0.17 11.74
CA LEU A 182 6.65 1.27 11.47
C LEU A 182 6.89 2.07 12.77
N THR A 183 7.90 2.94 12.75
CA THR A 183 8.32 3.75 13.89
C THR A 183 7.91 5.21 13.77
N SER A 184 7.82 5.75 12.55
CA SER A 184 7.54 7.17 12.35
C SER A 184 6.65 7.46 11.15
N ILE A 185 5.77 8.44 11.33
CA ILE A 185 4.91 9.03 10.30
C ILE A 185 5.21 10.53 10.27
N SER A 186 5.72 11.05 9.17
CA SER A 186 6.12 12.45 9.03
C SER A 186 4.95 13.41 8.80
N ASP A 187 5.27 14.71 8.79
CA ASP A 187 4.30 15.79 8.64
C ASP A 187 3.46 15.65 7.37
N HIS A 188 2.16 15.90 7.53
CA HIS A 188 1.14 15.84 6.49
C HIS A 188 1.07 14.52 5.69
N ALA A 189 1.62 13.41 6.21
CA ALA A 189 1.71 12.15 5.47
C ALA A 189 0.37 11.65 4.92
N PHE A 190 -0.74 11.84 5.63
CA PHE A 190 -2.11 11.49 5.25
C PHE A 190 -3.04 12.71 5.33
N PHE A 191 -2.51 13.92 5.16
CA PHE A 191 -3.31 15.14 5.20
C PHE A 191 -4.40 15.12 4.12
N ARG A 192 -5.63 15.53 4.46
CA ARG A 192 -6.79 15.54 3.55
C ARG A 192 -7.17 14.18 2.94
N CYS A 193 -6.89 13.08 3.64
CA CYS A 193 -7.45 11.77 3.32
C CYS A 193 -8.91 11.68 3.81
N SER A 194 -9.82 12.37 3.12
CA SER A 194 -11.17 12.66 3.63
C SER A 194 -12.04 11.43 3.93
N SER A 195 -11.83 10.32 3.23
CA SER A 195 -12.57 9.06 3.44
C SER A 195 -11.92 8.13 4.47
N LEU A 196 -10.76 8.50 5.02
CA LEU A 196 -10.00 7.64 5.92
C LEU A 196 -10.76 7.50 7.25
N ALA A 197 -11.36 6.35 7.46
CA ALA A 197 -12.21 6.06 8.61
C ALA A 197 -11.53 5.13 9.63
N HIS A 198 -10.59 4.31 9.17
CA HIS A 198 -9.96 3.27 9.99
C HIS A 198 -8.45 3.30 9.85
N VAL A 199 -7.75 3.54 10.97
CA VAL A 199 -6.28 3.48 11.03
C VAL A 199 -5.87 2.58 12.18
N THR A 200 -5.03 1.60 11.90
CA THR A 200 -4.42 0.73 12.92
C THR A 200 -2.95 1.09 13.04
N PHE A 201 -2.58 1.74 14.15
CA PHE A 201 -1.20 2.08 14.47
C PHE A 201 -0.49 0.94 15.19
N PRO A 202 0.81 0.69 14.91
CA PRO A 202 1.55 -0.35 15.59
C PRO A 202 1.95 0.12 17.00
N ALA A 203 2.05 -0.84 17.92
CA ALA A 203 2.49 -0.56 19.30
C ALA A 203 3.91 0.02 19.40
N GLY A 204 4.75 -0.19 18.37
CA GLY A 204 6.12 0.33 18.29
C GLY A 204 6.24 1.74 17.72
N LEU A 205 5.13 2.41 17.38
CA LEU A 205 5.15 3.75 16.82
C LEU A 205 5.71 4.76 17.83
N THR A 206 6.69 5.55 17.41
CA THR A 206 7.38 6.53 18.26
C THR A 206 6.99 7.97 17.96
N SER A 207 6.58 8.29 16.72
CA SER A 207 6.24 9.65 16.34
C SER A 207 5.19 9.75 15.23
N ILE A 208 4.31 10.74 15.38
CA ILE A 208 3.33 11.19 14.40
C ILE A 208 3.57 12.68 14.18
N GLY A 209 3.82 13.08 12.94
CA GLY A 209 4.17 14.45 12.55
C GLY A 209 3.00 15.45 12.62
N ILE A 210 3.34 16.71 12.42
CA ILE A 210 2.40 17.83 12.41
C ILE A 210 1.43 17.64 11.22
N TYR A 211 0.13 17.85 11.46
CA TYR A 211 -0.92 17.67 10.46
C TYR A 211 -0.99 16.28 9.78
N ALA A 212 -0.34 15.24 10.34
CA ALA A 212 -0.17 13.95 9.66
C ALA A 212 -1.49 13.31 9.20
N PHE A 213 -2.57 13.46 9.96
CA PHE A 213 -3.93 12.96 9.68
C PHE A 213 -4.98 14.08 9.79
N ASN A 214 -4.59 15.34 9.62
CA ASN A 214 -5.54 16.46 9.60
C ASN A 214 -6.31 16.49 8.25
N GLY A 215 -7.55 16.97 8.27
CA GLY A 215 -8.47 16.89 7.13
C GLY A 215 -8.98 15.48 6.86
N CYS A 216 -9.06 14.64 7.89
CA CYS A 216 -9.61 13.28 7.85
C CYS A 216 -10.91 13.21 8.68
N PRO A 217 -12.01 13.89 8.27
CA PRO A 217 -13.24 13.99 9.06
C PRO A 217 -13.94 12.64 9.31
N SER A 218 -13.64 11.63 8.50
CA SER A 218 -14.16 10.27 8.70
C SER A 218 -13.44 9.51 9.83
N LEU A 219 -12.27 9.99 10.27
CA LEU A 219 -11.45 9.37 11.29
C LEU A 219 -11.95 9.76 12.69
N ALA A 220 -12.98 9.07 13.15
CA ALA A 220 -13.63 9.41 14.43
C ALA A 220 -12.78 9.06 15.66
N ARG A 221 -11.99 7.98 15.60
CA ARG A 221 -11.17 7.51 16.73
C ARG A 221 -9.91 6.80 16.27
N VAL A 222 -8.87 6.96 17.08
CA VAL A 222 -7.59 6.27 16.90
C VAL A 222 -7.03 5.82 18.25
N THR A 223 -6.25 4.75 18.23
CA THR A 223 -5.46 4.30 19.38
C THR A 223 -3.99 4.48 19.06
N VAL A 224 -3.28 5.23 19.89
CA VAL A 224 -1.88 5.60 19.71
C VAL A 224 -1.07 5.15 20.94
N PRO A 225 0.19 4.73 20.80
CA PRO A 225 1.04 4.45 21.97
C PRO A 225 1.18 5.69 22.87
N ASP A 226 1.09 5.50 24.18
CA ASP A 226 1.35 6.56 25.17
C ASP A 226 2.81 7.06 25.16
N THR A 227 3.72 6.28 24.58
CA THR A 227 5.11 6.64 24.33
C THR A 227 5.32 7.46 23.05
N ALA A 228 4.35 7.50 22.13
CA ALA A 228 4.52 8.19 20.86
C ALA A 228 4.38 9.71 21.00
N THR A 229 5.27 10.47 20.37
CA THR A 229 5.09 11.93 20.21
C THR A 229 4.04 12.20 19.14
N ILE A 230 3.14 13.13 19.41
CA ILE A 230 2.09 13.55 18.48
C ILE A 230 2.33 15.03 18.19
N GLY A 231 2.59 15.35 16.92
CA GLY A 231 2.81 16.71 16.45
C GLY A 231 1.54 17.57 16.52
N ASP A 232 1.72 18.88 16.43
CA ASP A 232 0.63 19.85 16.47
C ASP A 232 -0.39 19.55 15.36
N GLU A 233 -1.67 19.57 15.74
CA GLU A 233 -2.80 19.31 14.83
C GLU A 233 -2.65 18.01 14.02
N ALA A 234 -1.94 17.01 14.53
CA ALA A 234 -1.74 15.73 13.84
C ALA A 234 -3.05 15.03 13.49
N PHE A 235 -4.12 15.26 14.24
CA PHE A 235 -5.47 14.79 13.97
C PHE A 235 -6.45 15.97 13.99
N ASP A 236 -7.62 15.80 13.38
CA ASP A 236 -8.69 16.79 13.47
C ASP A 236 -9.18 16.92 14.92
N SER A 237 -9.72 18.09 15.27
CA SER A 237 -10.18 18.38 16.63
C SER A 237 -11.32 17.45 17.10
N GLU A 238 -12.03 16.86 16.15
CA GLU A 238 -13.14 15.94 16.32
C GLU A 238 -12.68 14.47 16.48
N THR A 239 -11.43 14.16 16.15
CA THR A 239 -10.87 12.81 16.27
C THR A 239 -10.57 12.50 17.74
N THR A 240 -11.19 11.45 18.27
CA THR A 240 -10.88 10.96 19.62
C THR A 240 -9.58 10.16 19.60
N VAL A 241 -8.55 10.66 20.29
CA VAL A 241 -7.25 9.97 20.42
C VAL A 241 -7.16 9.25 21.76
N LEU A 242 -7.25 7.92 21.74
CA LEU A 242 -7.00 7.07 22.90
C LEU A 242 -5.51 6.75 22.97
N ARG A 243 -4.88 6.97 24.14
CA ARG A 243 -3.47 6.61 24.36
C ARG A 243 -3.37 5.38 25.24
N LEU A 244 -2.66 4.35 24.77
CA LEU A 244 -2.48 3.09 25.48
C LEU A 244 -1.01 2.71 25.58
N ARG A 245 -0.65 1.96 26.62
CA ARG A 245 0.67 1.33 26.70
C ARG A 245 0.88 0.40 25.51
N PRO A 246 2.10 0.31 24.95
CA PRO A 246 2.42 -0.62 23.87
C PRO A 246 2.03 -2.08 24.15
N ALA A 247 2.11 -2.53 25.42
CA ALA A 247 1.66 -3.86 25.81
C ALA A 247 0.14 -4.03 25.63
N SER A 248 -0.64 -3.10 26.16
CA SER A 248 -2.11 -3.10 26.04
C SER A 248 -2.59 -3.01 24.59
N MET A 249 -1.87 -2.26 23.73
CA MET A 249 -2.17 -2.25 22.29
C MET A 249 -1.95 -3.61 21.63
N ARG A 250 -0.87 -4.32 21.97
CA ARG A 250 -0.63 -5.67 21.46
C ARG A 250 -1.68 -6.65 21.93
N ASP A 251 -2.12 -6.53 23.18
CA ASP A 251 -3.18 -7.38 23.72
C ASP A 251 -4.53 -7.08 23.06
N LEU A 252 -4.84 -5.80 22.83
CA LEU A 252 -6.04 -5.38 22.09
C LEU A 252 -6.02 -5.90 20.64
N GLN A 253 -4.88 -5.81 19.97
CA GLN A 253 -4.74 -6.29 18.59
C GLN A 253 -4.87 -7.82 18.52
N ARG A 254 -4.24 -8.55 19.45
CA ARG A 254 -4.42 -10.01 19.60
C ARG A 254 -5.87 -10.37 19.89
N TRP A 255 -6.57 -9.57 20.69
CA TRP A 255 -7.99 -9.78 20.98
C TRP A 255 -8.85 -9.63 19.72
N TYR A 256 -8.66 -8.56 18.95
CA TYR A 256 -9.36 -8.39 17.67
C TYR A 256 -9.05 -9.53 16.69
N GLU A 257 -7.77 -9.91 16.55
CA GLU A 257 -7.36 -11.06 15.72
C GLU A 257 -8.01 -12.38 16.16
N ALA A 258 -8.11 -12.61 17.47
CA ALA A 258 -8.76 -13.80 18.03
C ALA A 258 -10.28 -13.77 17.81
N VAL A 259 -10.93 -12.62 17.93
CA VAL A 259 -12.36 -12.45 17.66
C VAL A 259 -12.67 -12.63 16.18
N ASP A 260 -11.89 -12.01 15.29
CA ASP A 260 -12.02 -12.19 13.84
C ASP A 260 -11.75 -13.64 13.44
N GLY A 261 -10.74 -14.28 14.03
CA GLY A 261 -10.47 -15.71 13.87
C GLY A 261 -11.64 -16.57 14.32
N ALA A 262 -12.25 -16.27 15.48
CA ALA A 262 -13.43 -16.96 15.97
C ALA A 262 -14.68 -16.72 15.10
N LEU A 263 -14.84 -15.52 14.55
CA LEU A 263 -15.94 -15.16 13.66
C LEU A 263 -15.77 -15.81 12.27
N ALA A 264 -14.55 -15.83 11.74
CA ALA A 264 -14.18 -16.55 10.53
C ALA A 264 -14.39 -18.07 10.71
N TYR A 265 -13.98 -18.63 11.86
CA TYR A 265 -14.23 -20.02 12.24
C TYR A 265 -15.74 -20.33 12.30
N LYS A 266 -16.57 -19.44 12.87
CA LYS A 266 -18.04 -19.57 12.85
C LYS A 266 -18.63 -19.52 11.44
N ARG A 267 -18.11 -18.66 10.55
CA ARG A 267 -18.57 -18.55 9.15
C ARG A 267 -18.19 -19.75 8.29
N CYS A 268 -17.05 -20.40 8.53
CA CYS A 268 -16.56 -21.53 7.75
C CYS A 268 -17.22 -22.88 8.10
N ARG A 269 -18.04 -22.98 9.15
CA ARG A 269 -18.74 -24.24 9.52
C ARG A 269 -20.22 -24.05 9.92
N PRO A 270 -21.12 -23.69 8.99
CA PRO A 270 -22.57 -23.79 9.23
C PRO A 270 -23.02 -25.23 9.54
N LEU A 271 -22.30 -26.22 9.01
CA LEU A 271 -22.68 -27.64 9.11
C LEU A 271 -22.18 -28.34 10.38
N LEU A 272 -21.18 -27.80 11.09
CA LEU A 272 -20.69 -28.43 12.32
C LEU A 272 -21.59 -28.12 13.52
N TYR A 273 -22.17 -26.93 13.59
CA TYR A 273 -23.18 -26.59 14.59
C TYR A 273 -24.43 -27.46 14.46
N GLY A 274 -24.90 -27.69 13.23
CA GLY A 274 -26.01 -28.63 12.98
C GLY A 274 -25.66 -30.10 13.30
N TRP A 275 -24.39 -30.49 13.21
CA TRP A 275 -23.95 -31.84 13.58
C TRP A 275 -23.78 -31.99 15.10
N LEU A 276 -23.28 -30.98 15.81
CA LEU A 276 -23.19 -30.95 17.28
C LEU A 276 -24.58 -30.90 17.94
N GLU A 277 -25.53 -30.12 17.43
CA GLU A 277 -26.92 -30.11 17.92
C GLU A 277 -27.63 -31.46 17.73
N ARG A 278 -27.38 -32.13 16.60
CA ARG A 278 -27.93 -33.48 16.30
C ARG A 278 -27.23 -34.61 17.06
N ALA A 279 -25.95 -34.45 17.39
CA ALA A 279 -25.20 -35.39 18.22
C ALA A 279 -25.59 -35.26 19.71
N GLN A 280 -25.87 -34.05 20.20
CA GLN A 280 -26.25 -33.79 21.60
C GLN A 280 -27.73 -34.10 21.90
N THR A 281 -28.64 -34.02 20.92
CA THR A 281 -30.03 -34.49 21.08
C THR A 281 -30.15 -36.02 21.20
N ARG A 282 -29.15 -36.80 20.79
CA ARG A 282 -29.13 -38.26 20.96
C ARG A 282 -28.52 -38.75 22.28
N LEU A 283 -27.88 -37.87 23.06
CA LEU A 283 -27.15 -38.24 24.28
C LEU A 283 -27.82 -37.80 25.59
N GLY A 284 -29.02 -37.21 25.54
CA GLY A 284 -29.90 -37.07 26.72
C GLY A 284 -29.32 -36.27 27.90
N SER A 285 -28.29 -35.45 27.71
CA SER A 285 -27.51 -34.89 28.83
C SER A 285 -27.81 -33.43 29.19
N TYR A 286 -28.86 -32.80 28.64
CA TYR A 286 -29.28 -31.47 29.07
C TYR A 286 -30.76 -31.47 29.40
N GLY A 287 -31.06 -31.36 30.70
CA GLY A 287 -32.42 -31.26 31.21
C GLY A 287 -33.19 -30.07 30.66
N PRO A 288 -34.53 -30.08 30.77
CA PRO A 288 -35.46 -29.25 30.00
C PRO A 288 -35.34 -27.73 30.23
N ASP A 289 -34.65 -27.30 31.29
CA ASP A 289 -34.75 -25.91 31.76
C ASP A 289 -33.61 -24.99 31.28
N GLY A 290 -32.66 -25.49 30.48
CA GLY A 290 -31.62 -24.63 29.89
C GLY A 290 -30.72 -23.91 30.90
N ALA A 291 -30.78 -24.23 32.19
CA ALA A 291 -30.04 -23.56 33.27
C ALA A 291 -28.50 -23.68 33.13
N ALA A 292 -28.01 -24.71 32.44
CA ALA A 292 -26.59 -24.81 32.07
C ALA A 292 -26.18 -23.77 31.01
N ARG A 293 -27.09 -23.38 30.09
CA ARG A 293 -26.83 -22.32 29.10
C ARG A 293 -26.65 -20.96 29.75
N GLN A 294 -27.35 -20.73 30.86
CA GLN A 294 -27.29 -19.45 31.56
C GLN A 294 -26.01 -19.36 32.41
N ARG A 295 -25.62 -20.45 33.09
CA ARG A 295 -24.36 -20.50 33.83
C ARG A 295 -23.12 -20.39 32.95
N ASP A 296 -23.05 -21.14 31.85
CA ASP A 296 -21.88 -21.08 30.95
C ASP A 296 -21.78 -19.72 30.24
N ARG A 297 -22.91 -19.04 30.04
CA ARG A 297 -22.95 -17.67 29.50
C ARG A 297 -22.57 -16.63 30.54
N GLU A 298 -23.01 -16.78 31.78
CA GLU A 298 -22.68 -15.89 32.89
C GLU A 298 -21.22 -16.05 33.35
N GLU A 299 -20.65 -17.25 33.28
CA GLU A 299 -19.22 -17.52 33.54
C GLU A 299 -18.34 -16.96 32.41
N PHE A 300 -18.76 -17.13 31.14
CA PHE A 300 -18.11 -16.50 30.01
C PHE A 300 -18.20 -14.97 30.08
N GLU A 301 -19.36 -14.37 30.38
CA GLU A 301 -19.51 -12.91 30.50
C GLU A 301 -18.80 -12.35 31.76
N GLY A 302 -18.69 -13.13 32.84
CA GLY A 302 -18.03 -12.75 34.10
C GLY A 302 -16.50 -12.69 34.02
N ASP A 303 -15.87 -13.63 33.31
CA ASP A 303 -14.42 -13.65 33.10
C ASP A 303 -13.91 -12.42 32.30
N PHE A 304 -14.79 -11.74 31.56
CA PHE A 304 -14.44 -10.55 30.77
C PHE A 304 -14.77 -9.20 31.45
N ALA A 305 -15.44 -9.20 32.61
CA ALA A 305 -15.77 -7.95 33.32
C ALA A 305 -14.55 -7.27 33.95
N HIS A 306 -13.50 -8.03 34.29
CA HIS A 306 -12.28 -7.50 34.93
C HIS A 306 -11.39 -6.67 33.99
N LEU A 307 -11.53 -6.81 32.66
CA LEU A 307 -10.73 -6.08 31.68
C LEU A 307 -11.25 -4.66 31.41
N ALA A 308 -12.46 -4.32 31.86
CA ALA A 308 -13.07 -3.00 31.67
C ALA A 308 -12.78 -2.00 32.81
N LEU A 309 -12.15 -2.43 33.92
CA LEU A 309 -12.10 -1.66 35.18
C LEU A 309 -10.76 -0.98 35.50
N HIS A 310 -9.80 -0.91 34.56
CA HIS A 310 -8.50 -0.25 34.80
C HIS A 310 -8.15 0.81 33.75
N ALA A 311 -9.15 1.56 33.30
CA ALA A 311 -8.96 2.79 32.55
C ALA A 311 -9.46 3.97 33.39
N ASP A 312 -8.62 4.40 34.35
CA ASP A 312 -8.58 5.75 34.91
C ASP A 312 -7.13 6.25 34.82
#